data_AF-A0A7L2R8J5-F1
#
_entry.id   AF-A0A7L2R8J5-F1
#
_cell.length_a   1.000
_cell.length_b   1.000
_cell.length_c   1.000
_cell.angle_alpha   90.00
_cell.angle_beta   90.00
_cell.angle_gamma   90.00
#
_symmetry.space_group_name_H-M   'P 1'
#
loop_
_entity.id
_entity.type
_entity.pdbx_description
1 polymer ?
#
loop_
_entity_poly.entity_id
_entity_poly.type
_entity_poly.pdbx_seq_one_letter_code
_entity_poly.pdbx_strand_id
1 'polypeptide(L)'
;VTVEDFEVVCRGLYRALCIREKNMQQSLQRFPKTPSQYLRSIEGEPWKPSDAGPVFSPPVKDGQDPFDTGNLPEDLGYHMQMKDGVVHVYADKAAAERNEPKDLPYPSLEHFIDDMNFLLVLIAQGPVKTYTHRRLKFLLSKFQVHEMLNEMEEMKEVKNNPHRDFYNCRKVDTHIHAAACMNQKHLLRFIKKSYRVDADRVVYDAKGKQLTLKQLFQQLKLHPYDLTVDSLDVHAGRQTFQRFDKFNDKYNPVGASELRDLYLKTENAINGEYFATIIKEVGSDLEDAKYQHTEPRLSIYGRSPEEWAKLAKWFNTHRIYSPNMKWMIQVPRIYDVFRSKNFIPHFGKMLEYIFVPVFEATVNPQAHKELSVFLRHVS
;
A
#
# COMPACT_ATOMS: atom_id res chain seq x y z
N VAL A 1 4.79 -41.45 1.75
CA VAL A 1 6.02 -40.65 1.86
C VAL A 1 7.06 -41.63 2.31
N THR A 2 7.82 -42.15 1.36
CA THR A 2 9.01 -42.95 1.66
C THR A 2 10.06 -42.06 2.35
N VAL A 3 11.13 -42.65 2.87
CA VAL A 3 12.25 -41.86 3.45
C VAL A 3 12.89 -40.98 2.36
N GLU A 4 12.99 -41.49 1.13
CA GLU A 4 13.51 -40.75 -0.02
C GLU A 4 12.60 -39.57 -0.40
N ASP A 5 11.28 -39.77 -0.42
CA ASP A 5 10.31 -38.67 -0.63
C ASP A 5 10.49 -37.57 0.41
N PHE A 6 10.75 -37.95 1.66
CA PHE A 6 10.89 -37.00 2.76
C PHE A 6 12.15 -36.14 2.61
N GLU A 7 13.27 -36.72 2.19
CA GLU A 7 14.51 -35.99 1.95
C GLU A 7 14.36 -34.96 0.82
N VAL A 8 13.73 -35.35 -0.28
CA VAL A 8 13.43 -34.44 -1.41
C VAL A 8 12.59 -33.25 -0.93
N VAL A 9 11.58 -33.50 -0.11
CA VAL A 9 10.72 -32.45 0.45
C VAL A 9 11.50 -31.51 1.36
N CYS A 10 12.32 -32.06 2.28
CA CYS A 10 13.12 -31.25 3.20
C CYS A 10 14.12 -30.35 2.47
N ARG A 11 14.87 -30.89 1.51
CA ARG A 11 15.81 -30.10 0.69
C ARG A 11 15.10 -29.02 -0.12
N GLY A 12 13.94 -29.34 -0.69
CA GLY A 12 13.12 -28.40 -1.45
C GLY A 12 12.61 -27.24 -0.59
N LEU A 13 12.03 -27.53 0.57
CA LEU A 13 11.53 -26.52 1.50
C LEU A 13 12.65 -25.66 2.10
N TYR A 14 13.81 -26.25 2.40
CA TYR A 14 15.00 -25.52 2.82
C TYR A 14 15.41 -24.48 1.77
N ARG A 15 15.58 -24.91 0.51
CA ARG A 15 15.94 -24.00 -0.58
C ARG A 15 14.88 -22.91 -0.78
N ALA A 16 13.60 -23.23 -0.66
CA ALA A 16 12.53 -22.23 -0.75
C ALA A 16 12.60 -21.17 0.36
N LEU A 17 12.97 -21.57 1.59
CA LEU A 17 13.19 -20.64 2.70
C LEU A 17 14.41 -19.75 2.47
N CYS A 18 15.52 -20.29 1.97
CA CYS A 18 16.71 -19.51 1.60
C CYS A 18 16.40 -18.51 0.48
N ILE A 19 15.65 -18.91 -0.55
CA ILE A 19 15.19 -18.00 -1.62
C ILE A 19 14.38 -16.85 -1.01
N ARG A 20 13.46 -17.16 -0.09
CA ARG A 20 12.67 -16.13 0.60
C ARG A 20 13.55 -15.21 1.44
N GLU A 21 14.48 -15.73 2.24
CA GLU A 21 15.39 -14.93 3.07
C GLU A 21 16.23 -13.99 2.20
N LYS A 22 16.82 -14.51 1.11
CA LYS A 22 17.60 -13.73 0.13
C LYS A 22 16.80 -12.55 -0.44
N ASN A 23 15.60 -12.80 -0.97
CA ASN A 23 14.79 -11.77 -1.60
C ASN A 23 14.23 -10.76 -0.57
N MET A 24 13.91 -11.21 0.65
CA MET A 24 13.51 -10.31 1.74
C MET A 24 14.67 -9.40 2.16
N GLN A 25 15.90 -9.92 2.25
CA GLN A 25 17.08 -9.11 2.54
C GLN A 25 17.38 -8.09 1.44
N GLN A 26 17.31 -8.48 0.16
CA GLN A 26 17.49 -7.56 -0.98
C GLN A 26 16.46 -6.41 -0.99
N SER A 27 15.26 -6.66 -0.48
CA SER A 27 14.21 -5.64 -0.33
C SER A 27 14.18 -4.98 1.05
N LEU A 28 15.22 -5.16 1.87
CA LEU A 28 15.36 -4.62 3.23
C LEU A 28 14.20 -4.97 4.18
N GLN A 29 13.51 -6.09 3.92
CA GLN A 29 12.47 -6.62 4.79
C GLN A 29 13.06 -7.47 5.93
N ARG A 30 12.38 -7.48 7.07
CA ARG A 30 12.75 -8.34 8.20
C ARG A 30 12.31 -9.78 7.96
N PHE A 31 13.26 -10.70 7.87
CA PHE A 31 12.97 -12.13 7.82
C PHE A 31 12.56 -12.64 9.23
N PRO A 32 11.55 -13.52 9.34
CA PRO A 32 11.06 -13.96 10.66
C PRO A 32 12.13 -14.68 11.49
N LYS A 33 12.20 -14.34 12.79
CA LYS A 33 13.21 -14.85 13.74
C LYS A 33 13.27 -16.38 13.79
N THR A 34 12.11 -17.03 13.94
CA THR A 34 12.04 -18.49 14.14
C THR A 34 12.61 -19.26 12.95
N PRO A 35 12.14 -19.07 11.69
CA PRO A 35 12.79 -19.66 10.51
C PRO A 35 14.28 -19.33 10.40
N SER A 36 14.70 -18.09 10.68
CA SER A 36 16.11 -17.68 10.61
C SER A 36 16.99 -18.49 11.58
N GLN A 37 16.54 -18.71 12.81
CA GLN A 37 17.26 -19.54 13.78
C GLN A 37 17.43 -20.99 13.31
N TYR A 38 16.39 -21.57 12.72
CA TYR A 38 16.46 -22.92 12.17
C TYR A 38 17.38 -23.02 10.96
N LEU A 39 17.37 -22.04 10.04
CA LEU A 39 18.28 -22.02 8.89
C LEU A 39 19.75 -21.99 9.35
N ARG A 40 20.10 -21.09 10.27
CA ARG A 40 21.47 -21.01 10.80
C ARG A 40 21.90 -22.29 11.53
N SER A 41 20.98 -22.90 12.28
CA SER A 41 21.23 -24.20 12.92
C SER A 41 21.55 -25.31 11.91
N ILE A 42 20.82 -25.35 10.78
CA ILE A 42 21.08 -26.30 9.68
C ILE A 42 22.45 -26.04 9.04
N GLU A 43 22.83 -24.78 8.89
CA GLU A 43 24.10 -24.34 8.31
C GLU A 43 25.30 -24.48 9.28
N GLY A 44 25.06 -24.79 10.56
CA GLY A 44 26.08 -24.85 11.60
C GLY A 44 26.60 -23.48 12.03
N GLU A 45 25.86 -22.41 11.74
CA GLU A 45 26.22 -21.03 12.05
C GLU A 45 25.50 -20.50 13.29
N PRO A 46 26.13 -19.64 14.10
CA PRO A 46 25.44 -18.96 15.19
C PRO A 46 24.43 -17.95 14.63
N TRP A 47 23.18 -18.06 15.05
CA TRP A 47 22.17 -17.08 14.71
C TRP A 47 22.49 -15.72 15.35
N LYS A 48 22.55 -14.68 14.52
CA LYS A 48 22.69 -13.28 14.97
C LYS A 48 21.42 -12.51 14.61
N PRO A 49 20.91 -11.64 15.50
CA PRO A 49 19.86 -10.71 15.12
C PRO A 49 20.38 -9.81 13.98
N SER A 50 19.60 -9.71 12.91
CA SER A 50 19.88 -8.76 11.84
C SER A 50 19.31 -7.40 12.23
N ASP A 51 20.15 -6.36 12.23
CA ASP A 51 19.72 -4.97 12.37
C ASP A 51 19.15 -4.41 11.06
N ALA A 52 19.24 -5.16 9.95
CA ALA A 52 18.70 -4.77 8.66
C ALA A 52 17.17 -4.86 8.68
N GLY A 53 16.52 -3.72 8.39
CA GLY A 53 15.08 -3.62 8.26
C GLY A 53 14.68 -2.21 7.83
N PRO A 54 13.39 -1.98 7.54
CA PRO A 54 12.92 -0.66 7.18
C PRO A 54 13.17 0.32 8.33
N VAL A 55 13.68 1.50 8.00
CA VAL A 55 13.83 2.60 8.94
C VAL A 55 12.46 3.22 9.13
N PHE A 56 11.89 3.04 10.32
CA PHE A 56 10.61 3.64 10.66
C PHE A 56 10.81 5.11 11.04
N SER A 57 10.09 6.00 10.37
CA SER A 57 9.99 7.39 10.83
C SER A 57 9.24 7.40 12.17
N PRO A 58 9.84 7.93 13.25
CA PRO A 58 9.17 8.00 14.54
C PRO A 58 7.88 8.83 14.43
N PRO A 59 6.86 8.55 15.27
CA PRO A 59 5.68 9.40 15.34
C PRO A 59 6.08 10.84 15.63
N VAL A 60 5.35 11.78 15.02
CA VAL A 60 5.56 13.21 15.26
C VAL A 60 5.24 13.51 16.73
N LYS A 61 6.14 14.21 17.42
CA LYS A 61 5.93 14.56 18.84
C LYS A 61 4.93 15.71 18.97
N ASP A 62 4.28 15.81 20.13
CA ASP A 62 3.35 16.91 20.42
C ASP A 62 4.02 18.28 20.19
N GLY A 63 3.36 19.12 19.38
CA GLY A 63 3.85 20.46 19.03
C GLY A 63 4.80 20.53 17.82
N GLN A 64 5.19 19.41 17.21
CA GLN A 64 5.93 19.42 15.95
C GLN A 64 4.98 19.44 14.74
N ASP A 65 5.35 20.16 13.68
CA ASP A 65 4.60 20.13 12.42
C ASP A 65 4.94 18.84 11.63
N PRO A 66 3.98 17.93 11.38
CA PRO A 66 4.19 16.74 10.55
C PRO A 66 4.54 17.04 9.08
N PHE A 67 4.39 18.30 8.65
CA PHE A 67 4.72 18.80 7.32
C PHE A 67 5.98 19.66 7.31
N ASP A 68 6.76 19.69 8.40
CA ASP A 68 7.99 20.46 8.46
C ASP A 68 9.00 20.01 7.38
N THR A 69 9.55 21.01 6.69
CA THR A 69 10.57 20.85 5.64
C THR A 69 11.96 21.28 6.09
N GLY A 70 12.08 21.94 7.25
CA GLY A 70 13.37 22.43 7.76
C GLY A 70 14.35 21.33 8.16
N ASN A 71 13.84 20.13 8.44
CA ASN A 71 14.62 18.94 8.82
C ASN A 71 14.93 17.99 7.65
N LEU A 72 14.72 18.41 6.40
CA LEU A 72 15.01 17.58 5.24
C LEU A 72 16.53 17.46 5.02
N PRO A 73 17.06 16.24 4.78
CA PRO A 73 18.48 16.04 4.49
C PRO A 73 18.96 16.83 3.25
N GLU A 74 20.25 17.13 3.22
CA GLU A 74 20.90 17.75 2.06
C GLU A 74 21.00 16.78 0.87
N ASP A 75 21.30 17.34 -0.32
CA ASP A 75 21.53 16.56 -1.53
C ASP A 75 22.76 15.66 -1.37
N LEU A 76 22.57 14.35 -1.62
CA LEU A 76 23.65 13.36 -1.57
C LEU A 76 24.58 13.44 -2.79
N GLY A 77 24.20 14.16 -3.84
CA GLY A 77 25.00 14.38 -5.05
C GLY A 77 25.08 13.19 -6.00
N TYR A 78 24.31 12.13 -5.74
CA TYR A 78 24.31 10.92 -6.58
C TYR A 78 23.54 11.12 -7.89
N HIS A 79 24.02 10.48 -8.94
CA HIS A 79 23.30 10.39 -10.21
C HIS A 79 22.62 9.02 -10.35
N MET A 80 21.46 8.95 -10.99
CA MET A 80 20.71 7.70 -11.14
C MET A 80 20.29 7.48 -12.58
N GLN A 81 20.29 6.22 -13.00
CA GLN A 81 19.77 5.82 -14.31
C GLN A 81 19.08 4.45 -14.20
N MET A 82 17.90 4.32 -14.80
CA MET A 82 17.23 3.04 -14.92
C MET A 82 17.78 2.27 -16.13
N LYS A 83 18.23 1.03 -15.92
CA LYS A 83 18.70 0.11 -16.96
C LYS A 83 17.95 -1.20 -16.79
N ASP A 84 17.32 -1.68 -17.87
CA ASP A 84 16.54 -2.92 -17.88
C ASP A 84 15.51 -3.03 -16.74
N GLY A 85 14.92 -1.89 -16.35
CA GLY A 85 13.92 -1.80 -15.27
C GLY A 85 14.51 -1.70 -13.85
N VAL A 86 15.83 -1.69 -13.70
CA VAL A 86 16.54 -1.57 -12.41
C VAL A 86 17.24 -0.21 -12.30
N VAL A 87 17.01 0.50 -11.20
CA VAL A 87 17.66 1.79 -10.94
C VAL A 87 19.08 1.57 -10.43
N HIS A 88 20.05 2.06 -11.19
CA HIS A 88 21.46 2.06 -10.82
C HIS A 88 21.86 3.43 -10.28
N VAL A 89 22.70 3.44 -9.25
CA VAL A 89 23.15 4.64 -8.54
C VAL A 89 24.63 4.85 -8.84
N TYR A 90 25.00 6.07 -9.23
CA TYR A 90 26.34 6.49 -9.62
C TYR A 90 26.82 7.59 -8.68
N ALA A 91 28.14 7.67 -8.49
CA ALA A 91 28.74 8.70 -7.64
C ALA A 91 28.48 10.12 -8.18
N ASP A 92 28.57 10.30 -9.50
CA ASP A 92 28.35 11.55 -10.20
C ASP A 92 27.91 11.29 -11.66
N LYS A 93 27.68 12.37 -12.41
CA LYS A 93 27.31 12.28 -13.84
C LYS A 93 28.41 11.67 -14.71
N ALA A 94 29.68 11.91 -14.40
CA ALA A 94 30.80 11.37 -15.19
C ALA A 94 30.94 9.85 -15.02
N ALA A 95 30.71 9.32 -13.82
CA ALA A 95 30.63 7.89 -13.55
C ALA A 95 29.43 7.24 -14.25
N ALA A 96 28.33 7.96 -14.38
CA ALA A 96 27.17 7.50 -15.14
C ALA A 96 27.48 7.39 -16.64
N GLU A 97 28.20 8.37 -17.22
CA GLU A 97 28.64 8.33 -18.61
C GLU A 97 29.64 7.18 -18.88
N ARG A 98 30.50 6.85 -17.91
CA ARG A 98 31.41 5.70 -17.97
C ARG A 98 30.75 4.35 -17.65
N ASN A 99 29.47 4.35 -17.27
CA ASN A 99 28.73 3.16 -16.83
C ASN A 99 29.37 2.44 -15.63
N GLU A 100 29.86 3.19 -14.64
CA GLU A 100 30.48 2.69 -13.41
C GLU A 100 29.52 2.90 -12.21
N PRO A 101 28.52 2.01 -12.00
CA PRO A 101 27.61 2.14 -10.87
C PRO A 101 28.34 1.85 -9.55
N LYS A 102 27.78 2.35 -8.44
CA LYS A 102 28.25 2.00 -7.10
C LYS A 102 28.07 0.50 -6.83
N ASP A 103 28.96 -0.06 -6.01
CA ASP A 103 28.84 -1.44 -5.55
C ASP A 103 27.71 -1.56 -4.52
N LEU A 104 26.50 -1.82 -5.02
CA LEU A 104 25.28 -2.02 -4.26
C LEU A 104 24.60 -3.33 -4.71
N PRO A 105 23.80 -3.98 -3.84
CA PRO A 105 23.11 -5.22 -4.20
C PRO A 105 21.96 -4.94 -5.19
N TYR A 106 22.26 -4.96 -6.48
CA TYR A 106 21.26 -4.82 -7.54
C TYR A 106 20.54 -6.16 -7.79
N PRO A 107 19.20 -6.16 -7.88
CA PRO A 107 18.46 -7.36 -8.22
C PRO A 107 18.70 -7.78 -9.67
N SER A 108 18.96 -9.07 -9.89
CA SER A 108 19.04 -9.65 -11.24
C SER A 108 17.71 -10.32 -11.60
N LEU A 109 17.13 -9.90 -12.73
CA LEU A 109 15.90 -10.50 -13.25
C LEU A 109 16.07 -11.98 -13.57
N GLU A 110 17.22 -12.37 -14.11
CA GLU A 110 17.52 -13.76 -14.46
C GLU A 110 17.52 -14.65 -13.21
N HIS A 111 18.23 -14.24 -12.15
CA HIS A 111 18.25 -14.97 -10.89
C HIS A 111 16.86 -15.04 -10.24
N PHE A 112 16.06 -13.98 -10.34
CA PHE A 112 14.69 -13.97 -9.83
C PHE A 112 13.80 -14.95 -10.59
N ILE A 113 13.93 -15.02 -11.92
CA ILE A 113 13.19 -15.97 -12.77
C ILE A 113 13.60 -17.41 -12.44
N ASP A 114 14.90 -17.69 -12.26
CA ASP A 114 15.39 -19.02 -11.90
C ASP A 114 14.87 -19.48 -10.53
N ASP A 115 14.90 -18.60 -9.53
CA ASP A 115 14.30 -18.86 -8.23
C ASP A 115 12.79 -19.13 -8.35
N MET A 116 12.07 -18.32 -9.12
CA MET A 116 10.64 -18.48 -9.35
C MET A 116 10.31 -19.80 -10.04
N ASN A 117 11.07 -20.17 -11.07
CA ASN A 117 10.93 -21.44 -11.78
C ASN A 117 11.16 -22.63 -10.83
N PHE A 118 12.20 -22.56 -9.98
CA PHE A 118 12.42 -23.56 -8.95
C PHE A 118 11.21 -23.71 -8.02
N LEU A 119 10.65 -22.59 -7.53
CA LEU A 119 9.49 -22.60 -6.65
C LEU A 119 8.24 -23.18 -7.35
N LEU A 120 8.01 -22.85 -8.62
CA LEU A 120 6.90 -23.39 -9.41
C LEU A 120 6.99 -24.91 -9.56
N VAL A 121 8.19 -25.42 -9.87
CA VAL A 121 8.46 -26.86 -9.95
C VAL A 121 8.24 -27.51 -8.58
N LEU A 122 8.77 -26.93 -7.51
CA LEU A 122 8.63 -27.46 -6.15
C LEU A 122 7.16 -27.55 -5.71
N ILE A 123 6.36 -26.52 -6.00
CA ILE A 123 4.92 -26.51 -5.69
C ILE A 123 4.19 -27.60 -6.48
N ALA A 124 4.63 -27.93 -7.69
CA ALA A 124 4.00 -28.96 -8.51
C ALA A 124 4.31 -30.39 -8.06
N GLN A 125 5.41 -30.62 -7.31
CA GLN A 125 5.85 -31.95 -6.88
C GLN A 125 4.83 -32.66 -5.97
N GLY A 126 4.49 -33.90 -6.32
CA GLY A 126 3.52 -34.74 -5.59
C GLY A 126 3.91 -35.03 -4.13
N PRO A 127 5.17 -35.42 -3.83
CA PRO A 127 5.62 -35.64 -2.46
C PRO A 127 5.48 -34.40 -1.57
N VAL A 128 5.86 -33.22 -2.10
CA VAL A 128 5.77 -31.93 -1.39
C VAL A 128 4.32 -31.61 -1.05
N LYS A 129 3.39 -31.70 -2.01
CA LYS A 129 1.95 -31.48 -1.77
C LYS A 129 1.41 -32.43 -0.70
N THR A 130 1.75 -33.71 -0.81
CA THR A 130 1.27 -34.74 0.13
C THR A 130 1.78 -34.50 1.55
N TYR A 131 3.08 -34.21 1.68
CA TYR A 131 3.71 -33.94 2.97
C TYR A 131 3.15 -32.67 3.62
N THR A 132 3.13 -31.55 2.88
CA THR A 132 2.63 -30.27 3.37
C THR A 132 1.17 -30.33 3.78
N HIS A 133 0.31 -31.00 3.00
CA HIS A 133 -1.10 -31.22 3.37
C HIS A 133 -1.25 -32.01 4.68
N ARG A 134 -0.53 -33.12 4.83
CA ARG A 134 -0.53 -33.90 6.08
C ARG A 134 -0.01 -33.08 7.25
N ARG A 135 1.04 -32.29 7.04
CA ARG A 135 1.64 -31.44 8.08
C ARG A 135 0.68 -30.33 8.52
N LEU A 136 0.01 -29.67 7.58
CA LEU A 136 -1.00 -28.64 7.88
C LEU A 136 -2.19 -29.23 8.65
N LYS A 137 -2.69 -30.40 8.25
CA LYS A 137 -3.74 -31.11 9.01
C LYS A 137 -3.29 -31.44 10.42
N PHE A 138 -2.08 -31.96 10.59
CA PHE A 138 -1.52 -32.25 11.91
C PHE A 138 -1.42 -30.99 12.78
N LEU A 139 -0.94 -29.87 12.23
CA LEU A 139 -0.85 -28.61 12.95
C LEU A 139 -2.23 -28.08 13.36
N LEU A 140 -3.24 -28.21 12.47
CA LEU A 140 -4.62 -27.85 12.79
C LEU A 140 -5.18 -28.73 13.92
N SER A 141 -5.02 -30.05 13.84
CA SER A 141 -5.47 -30.95 14.91
C SER A 141 -4.75 -30.70 16.23
N LYS A 142 -3.45 -30.38 16.20
CA LYS A 142 -2.71 -29.98 17.39
C LYS A 142 -3.28 -28.71 18.02
N PHE A 143 -3.65 -27.72 17.19
CA PHE A 143 -4.28 -26.49 17.68
C PHE A 143 -5.68 -26.75 18.27
N GLN A 144 -6.49 -27.60 17.64
CA GLN A 144 -7.81 -27.99 18.18
C GLN A 144 -7.70 -28.71 19.52
N VAL A 145 -6.71 -29.60 19.68
CA VAL A 145 -6.43 -30.25 20.97
C VAL A 145 -5.97 -29.23 22.01
N HIS A 146 -5.11 -28.28 21.63
CA HIS A 146 -4.71 -27.19 22.50
C HIS A 146 -5.91 -26.37 22.98
N GLU A 147 -6.83 -26.00 22.09
CA GLU A 147 -8.06 -25.27 22.42
C GLU A 147 -8.91 -26.08 23.42
N MET A 148 -9.20 -27.35 23.13
CA MET A 148 -9.99 -28.21 24.03
C MET A 148 -9.38 -28.38 25.43
N LEU A 149 -8.05 -28.38 25.55
CA LEU A 149 -7.35 -28.58 26.82
C LEU A 149 -7.15 -27.27 27.61
N ASN A 150 -6.99 -26.14 26.91
CA ASN A 150 -6.51 -24.90 27.52
C ASN A 150 -7.49 -23.72 27.45
N GLU A 151 -8.63 -23.82 26.75
CA GLU A 151 -9.59 -22.72 26.60
C GLU A 151 -9.99 -22.10 27.96
N MET A 152 -10.27 -22.94 28.96
CA MET A 152 -10.67 -22.48 30.29
C MET A 152 -9.54 -21.74 31.02
N GLU A 153 -8.28 -22.17 30.85
CA GLU A 153 -7.12 -21.50 31.44
C GLU A 153 -6.81 -20.19 30.71
N GLU A 154 -6.83 -20.18 29.38
CA GLU A 154 -6.68 -18.95 28.58
C GLU A 154 -7.77 -17.92 28.93
N MET A 155 -9.03 -18.35 29.10
CA MET A 155 -10.11 -17.47 29.54
C MET A 155 -9.89 -16.92 30.95
N LYS A 156 -9.32 -17.71 31.88
CA LYS A 156 -8.95 -17.21 33.22
C LYS A 156 -7.82 -16.18 33.11
N GLU A 157 -6.80 -16.43 32.30
CA GLU A 157 -5.70 -15.48 32.07
C GLU A 157 -6.21 -14.15 31.52
N VAL A 158 -7.14 -14.17 30.56
CA VAL A 158 -7.78 -12.95 30.05
C VAL A 158 -8.56 -12.23 31.15
N LYS A 159 -9.33 -12.95 31.98
CA LYS A 159 -10.07 -12.35 33.11
C LYS A 159 -9.16 -11.76 34.19
N ASN A 160 -7.95 -12.30 34.36
CA ASN A 160 -6.94 -11.76 35.26
C ASN A 160 -6.33 -10.43 34.77
N ASN A 161 -6.62 -10.00 33.55
CA ASN A 161 -6.21 -8.71 33.01
C ASN A 161 -7.42 -7.75 32.89
N PRO A 162 -7.89 -7.15 34.00
CA PRO A 162 -9.17 -6.43 34.06
C PRO A 162 -9.26 -5.19 33.16
N HIS A 163 -8.12 -4.69 32.66
CA HIS A 163 -8.06 -3.48 31.83
C HIS A 163 -7.75 -3.73 30.35
N ARG A 164 -7.56 -5.00 29.95
CA ARG A 164 -7.35 -5.38 28.54
C ARG A 164 -8.48 -6.27 28.08
N ASP A 165 -9.29 -5.72 27.19
CA ASP A 165 -10.34 -6.44 26.48
C ASP A 165 -10.22 -6.18 24.98
N PHE A 166 -11.19 -6.69 24.22
CA PHE A 166 -11.24 -6.48 22.78
C PHE A 166 -11.24 -5.00 22.38
N TYR A 167 -11.79 -4.09 23.19
CA TYR A 167 -11.83 -2.66 22.88
C TYR A 167 -10.47 -2.00 23.08
N ASN A 168 -9.74 -2.40 24.12
CA ASN A 168 -8.46 -1.81 24.51
C ASN A 168 -7.23 -2.44 23.84
N CYS A 169 -7.42 -3.41 22.95
CA CYS A 169 -6.36 -3.97 22.10
C CYS A 169 -6.13 -3.09 20.86
N ARG A 170 -4.88 -2.71 20.59
CA ARG A 170 -4.56 -1.98 19.35
C ARG A 170 -4.76 -2.89 18.14
N LYS A 171 -5.55 -2.42 17.18
CA LYS A 171 -5.92 -3.09 15.95
C LYS A 171 -5.53 -2.21 14.78
N VAL A 172 -4.96 -2.82 13.74
CA VAL A 172 -4.54 -2.11 12.52
C VAL A 172 -5.28 -2.72 11.34
N ASP A 173 -6.06 -1.92 10.62
CA ASP A 173 -6.55 -2.31 9.31
C ASP A 173 -5.43 -2.09 8.29
N THR A 174 -4.72 -3.18 8.00
CA THR A 174 -3.59 -3.21 7.04
C THR A 174 -4.08 -3.33 5.60
N HIS A 175 -5.38 -3.42 5.32
CA HIS A 175 -5.88 -3.61 3.97
C HIS A 175 -7.13 -2.82 3.61
N ILE A 176 -7.01 -1.50 3.53
CA ILE A 176 -8.10 -0.61 3.09
C ILE A 176 -7.68 0.30 1.94
N HIS A 177 -8.61 0.60 1.03
CA HIS A 177 -8.41 1.60 0.00
C HIS A 177 -8.86 2.97 0.52
N ALA A 178 -8.11 4.04 0.25
CA ALA A 178 -8.45 5.37 0.73
C ALA A 178 -9.85 5.84 0.26
N ALA A 179 -10.21 5.54 -0.99
CA ALA A 179 -11.54 5.86 -1.52
C ALA A 179 -12.70 5.09 -0.86
N ALA A 180 -12.39 4.07 -0.05
CA ALA A 180 -13.33 3.21 0.65
C ALA A 180 -13.20 3.30 2.17
N CYS A 181 -12.45 4.29 2.70
CA CYS A 181 -12.17 4.37 4.12
C CYS A 181 -13.36 4.88 4.96
N MET A 182 -14.28 5.62 4.35
CA MET A 182 -15.45 6.14 5.05
C MET A 182 -16.66 5.21 4.95
N ASN A 183 -17.53 5.29 5.96
CA ASN A 183 -18.83 4.65 5.92
C ASN A 183 -19.74 5.32 4.86
N GLN A 184 -20.57 4.52 4.20
CA GLN A 184 -21.56 4.98 3.21
C GLN A 184 -22.50 6.07 3.78
N LYS A 185 -22.94 5.93 5.04
CA LYS A 185 -23.77 6.94 5.73
C LYS A 185 -23.04 8.27 5.89
N HIS A 186 -21.74 8.20 6.18
CA HIS A 186 -20.88 9.38 6.33
C HIS A 186 -20.69 10.08 4.98
N LEU A 187 -20.35 9.33 3.92
CA LEU A 187 -20.26 9.85 2.55
C LEU A 187 -21.57 10.53 2.12
N LEU A 188 -22.72 9.87 2.31
CA LEU A 188 -24.02 10.43 1.94
C LEU A 188 -24.30 11.75 2.68
N ARG A 189 -24.03 11.79 3.99
CA ARG A 189 -24.18 13.00 4.79
C ARG A 189 -23.29 14.13 4.27
N PHE A 190 -22.06 13.80 3.88
CA PHE A 190 -21.12 14.77 3.31
C PHE A 190 -21.62 15.34 1.98
N ILE A 191 -22.11 14.48 1.07
CA ILE A 191 -22.69 14.90 -0.22
C ILE A 191 -23.90 15.81 -0.01
N LYS A 192 -24.81 15.45 0.91
CA LYS A 192 -25.98 16.29 1.21
C LYS A 192 -25.59 17.63 1.84
N LYS A 193 -24.55 17.66 2.70
CA LYS A 193 -24.04 18.88 3.34
C LYS A 193 -23.36 19.80 2.32
N SER A 194 -22.45 19.28 1.52
CA SER A 194 -21.74 20.05 0.47
C SER A 194 -22.71 20.65 -0.54
N TYR A 195 -23.75 19.92 -0.98
CA TYR A 195 -24.76 20.53 -1.85
C TYR A 195 -25.51 21.71 -1.20
N ARG A 196 -25.79 21.66 0.10
CA ARG A 196 -26.49 22.75 0.80
C ARG A 196 -25.62 24.00 0.97
N VAL A 197 -24.31 23.83 1.13
CA VAL A 197 -23.37 24.92 1.44
C VAL A 197 -22.70 25.46 0.17
N ASP A 198 -22.30 24.56 -0.74
CA ASP A 198 -21.45 24.86 -1.90
C ASP A 198 -22.22 24.71 -3.24
N ALA A 199 -23.54 24.88 -3.25
CA ALA A 199 -24.37 24.68 -4.44
C ALA A 199 -23.86 25.42 -5.69
N ASP A 200 -23.40 26.66 -5.51
CA ASP A 200 -22.95 27.54 -6.60
C ASP A 200 -21.44 27.46 -6.87
N ARG A 201 -20.71 26.63 -6.11
CA ARG A 201 -19.27 26.42 -6.31
C ARG A 201 -19.03 25.68 -7.62
N VAL A 202 -18.05 26.13 -8.40
CA VAL A 202 -17.56 25.40 -9.58
C VAL A 202 -16.78 24.18 -9.11
N VAL A 203 -17.27 22.99 -9.45
CA VAL A 203 -16.72 21.70 -8.96
C VAL A 203 -16.32 20.76 -10.09
N TYR A 204 -16.65 21.09 -11.32
CA TYR A 204 -16.34 20.27 -12.48
C TYR A 204 -15.84 21.17 -13.61
N ASP A 205 -14.71 20.79 -14.19
CA ASP A 205 -14.12 21.44 -15.34
C ASP A 205 -13.69 20.35 -16.33
N ALA A 206 -14.37 20.31 -17.47
CA ALA A 206 -13.97 19.47 -18.59
C ALA A 206 -14.12 20.25 -19.89
N LYS A 207 -13.02 20.38 -20.64
CA LYS A 207 -13.00 20.94 -22.00
C LYS A 207 -13.62 22.35 -22.10
N GLY A 208 -13.38 23.21 -21.11
CA GLY A 208 -13.85 24.60 -21.09
C GLY A 208 -15.29 24.79 -20.62
N LYS A 209 -15.99 23.71 -20.22
CA LYS A 209 -17.31 23.79 -19.59
C LYS A 209 -17.17 23.64 -18.09
N GLN A 210 -17.22 24.77 -17.39
CA GLN A 210 -17.29 24.82 -15.95
C GLN A 210 -18.74 24.60 -15.49
N LEU A 211 -18.94 23.66 -14.58
CA LEU A 211 -20.24 23.40 -13.97
C LEU A 211 -20.18 23.65 -12.47
N THR A 212 -21.21 24.32 -11.96
CA THR A 212 -21.42 24.41 -10.51
C THR A 212 -21.92 23.07 -9.95
N LEU A 213 -21.81 22.87 -8.64
CA LEU A 213 -22.31 21.66 -7.99
C LEU A 213 -23.80 21.45 -8.26
N LYS A 214 -24.59 22.51 -8.22
CA LYS A 214 -26.00 22.51 -8.58
C LYS A 214 -26.23 22.08 -10.03
N GLN A 215 -25.47 22.63 -10.97
CA GLN A 215 -25.59 22.28 -12.39
C GLN A 215 -25.17 20.83 -12.66
N LEU A 216 -24.13 20.33 -11.97
CA LEU A 216 -23.68 18.95 -12.07
C LEU A 216 -24.80 17.97 -11.64
N PHE A 217 -25.44 18.24 -10.50
CA PHE A 217 -26.57 17.44 -10.01
C PHE A 217 -27.77 17.49 -10.96
N GLN A 218 -28.09 18.66 -11.52
CA GLN A 218 -29.14 18.82 -12.54
C GLN A 218 -28.83 18.00 -13.80
N GLN A 219 -27.59 18.03 -14.29
CA GLN A 219 -27.17 17.26 -15.46
C GLN A 219 -27.29 15.75 -15.23
N LEU A 220 -26.95 15.28 -14.04
CA LEU A 220 -27.10 13.88 -13.65
C LEU A 220 -28.54 13.47 -13.35
N LYS A 221 -29.49 14.43 -13.38
CA LYS A 221 -30.90 14.24 -12.99
C LYS A 221 -31.04 13.68 -11.58
N LEU A 222 -30.14 14.09 -10.68
CA LEU A 222 -30.13 13.68 -9.28
C LEU A 222 -30.54 14.85 -8.39
N HIS A 223 -31.41 14.56 -7.43
CA HIS A 223 -31.69 15.50 -6.35
C HIS A 223 -31.08 14.98 -5.03
N PRO A 224 -30.31 15.81 -4.28
CA PRO A 224 -29.62 15.35 -3.07
C PRO A 224 -30.55 14.82 -1.97
N TYR A 225 -31.80 15.28 -1.92
CA TYR A 225 -32.79 14.77 -0.97
C TYR A 225 -33.06 13.27 -1.21
N ASP A 226 -33.16 12.89 -2.48
CA ASP A 226 -33.56 11.56 -2.93
C ASP A 226 -32.39 10.56 -2.93
N LEU A 227 -31.15 11.04 -2.73
CA LEU A 227 -30.01 10.16 -2.57
C LEU A 227 -30.14 9.33 -1.28
N THR A 228 -30.10 8.01 -1.44
CA THR A 228 -30.05 7.03 -0.35
C THR A 228 -28.67 6.38 -0.26
N VAL A 229 -28.46 5.62 0.82
CA VAL A 229 -27.24 4.81 0.98
C VAL A 229 -27.13 3.79 -0.16
N ASP A 230 -28.26 3.17 -0.53
CA ASP A 230 -28.32 2.21 -1.64
C ASP A 230 -28.04 2.87 -3.01
N SER A 231 -28.41 4.14 -3.17
CA SER A 231 -28.15 4.89 -4.41
C SER A 231 -26.65 5.07 -4.69
N LEU A 232 -25.80 5.02 -3.66
CA LEU A 232 -24.35 5.22 -3.81
C LEU A 232 -23.61 3.94 -4.27
N ASP A 233 -24.25 2.77 -4.28
CA ASP A 233 -23.70 1.46 -4.68
C ASP A 233 -22.29 1.09 -4.17
N VAL A 234 -21.88 1.68 -3.03
CA VAL A 234 -20.55 1.54 -2.41
C VAL A 234 -20.38 0.21 -1.63
N HIS A 235 -21.03 -0.87 -2.07
CA HIS A 235 -21.01 -2.18 -1.40
C HIS A 235 -19.81 -3.04 -1.84
N ALA A 236 -18.92 -3.37 -0.90
CA ALA A 236 -17.89 -4.38 -1.10
C ALA A 236 -18.50 -5.80 -1.07
N GLY A 237 -19.02 -6.28 -2.20
CA GLY A 237 -19.55 -7.65 -2.33
C GLY A 237 -18.46 -8.72 -2.50
N ARG A 238 -18.79 -10.01 -2.27
CA ARG A 238 -17.88 -11.16 -2.47
C ARG A 238 -17.30 -11.25 -3.90
N GLN A 239 -17.98 -10.67 -4.90
CA GLN A 239 -17.54 -10.65 -6.30
C GLN A 239 -16.55 -9.52 -6.66
N THR A 240 -16.17 -8.67 -5.69
CA THR A 240 -15.21 -7.57 -5.90
C THR A 240 -13.77 -7.98 -5.57
N PHE A 241 -13.59 -9.15 -4.95
CA PHE A 241 -12.27 -9.66 -4.66
C PHE A 241 -11.59 -10.11 -5.97
N GLN A 242 -10.36 -9.64 -6.22
CA GLN A 242 -9.51 -9.95 -7.38
C GLN A 242 -9.88 -9.30 -8.74
N ARG A 243 -10.93 -8.48 -8.83
CA ARG A 243 -11.40 -7.87 -10.09
C ARG A 243 -11.43 -6.34 -10.01
N PHE A 244 -10.34 -5.71 -10.45
CA PHE A 244 -10.12 -4.25 -10.36
C PHE A 244 -11.04 -3.44 -11.29
N ASP A 245 -11.47 -4.03 -12.41
CA ASP A 245 -12.52 -3.53 -13.30
C ASP A 245 -13.86 -3.35 -12.55
N LYS A 246 -14.34 -4.42 -11.91
CA LYS A 246 -15.56 -4.38 -11.08
C LYS A 246 -15.41 -3.56 -9.81
N PHE A 247 -14.19 -3.38 -9.30
CA PHE A 247 -13.90 -2.46 -8.20
C PHE A 247 -14.13 -1.01 -8.62
N ASN A 248 -13.62 -0.59 -9.77
CA ASN A 248 -13.81 0.77 -10.28
C ASN A 248 -15.28 1.12 -10.55
N ASP A 249 -16.06 0.16 -11.04
CA ASP A 249 -17.49 0.37 -11.30
C ASP A 249 -18.31 0.50 -10.00
N LYS A 250 -17.88 -0.12 -8.89
CA LYS A 250 -18.59 -0.06 -7.59
C LYS A 250 -18.31 1.19 -6.74
N TYR A 251 -17.23 1.91 -7.01
CA TYR A 251 -16.99 3.23 -6.39
C TYR A 251 -17.46 4.36 -7.27
N ASN A 252 -18.32 4.07 -8.24
CA ASN A 252 -19.01 5.05 -9.05
C ASN A 252 -20.34 5.41 -8.36
N PRO A 253 -20.40 6.42 -7.47
CA PRO A 253 -21.61 6.70 -6.73
C PRO A 253 -22.71 7.05 -7.74
N VAL A 254 -23.81 6.31 -7.68
CA VAL A 254 -24.97 6.46 -8.57
C VAL A 254 -24.69 6.12 -10.05
N GLY A 255 -23.59 5.45 -10.36
CA GLY A 255 -23.19 5.15 -11.75
C GLY A 255 -22.68 6.37 -12.54
N ALA A 256 -22.51 7.53 -11.90
CA ALA A 256 -22.02 8.76 -12.48
C ALA A 256 -20.55 9.03 -12.14
N SER A 257 -19.66 8.76 -13.12
CA SER A 257 -18.20 8.86 -12.94
C SER A 257 -17.74 10.22 -12.43
N GLU A 258 -18.53 11.25 -12.70
CA GLU A 258 -18.33 12.64 -12.32
C GLU A 258 -18.43 12.87 -10.81
N LEU A 259 -19.36 12.20 -10.11
CA LEU A 259 -19.47 12.31 -8.65
C LEU A 259 -18.34 11.54 -7.94
N ARG A 260 -17.92 10.40 -8.49
CA ARG A 260 -16.71 9.70 -8.03
C ARG A 260 -15.50 10.62 -8.12
N ASP A 261 -15.33 11.25 -9.27
CA ASP A 261 -14.17 12.09 -9.55
C ASP A 261 -14.16 13.34 -8.66
N LEU A 262 -15.33 13.88 -8.32
CA LEU A 262 -15.46 14.99 -7.39
C LEU A 262 -15.13 14.61 -5.94
N TYR A 263 -15.74 13.54 -5.41
CA TYR A 263 -15.67 13.24 -3.97
C TYR A 263 -14.55 12.27 -3.58
N LEU A 264 -14.07 11.42 -4.51
CA LEU A 264 -13.22 10.26 -4.21
C LEU A 264 -11.88 10.25 -4.96
N LYS A 265 -11.55 11.31 -5.71
CA LYS A 265 -10.24 11.47 -6.36
C LYS A 265 -9.45 12.64 -5.77
N THR A 266 -8.13 12.49 -5.80
CA THR A 266 -7.15 13.49 -5.36
C THR A 266 -6.96 14.62 -6.38
N GLU A 267 -7.22 14.35 -7.66
CA GLU A 267 -7.13 15.31 -8.77
C GLU A 267 -8.50 15.53 -9.40
N ASN A 268 -9.00 16.76 -9.30
CA ASN A 268 -10.23 17.25 -9.93
C ASN A 268 -10.21 18.80 -9.94
N ALA A 269 -11.30 19.45 -10.39
CA ALA A 269 -11.37 20.90 -10.53
C ALA A 269 -11.18 21.70 -9.21
N ILE A 270 -11.43 21.07 -8.06
CA ILE A 270 -11.22 21.65 -6.72
C ILE A 270 -9.99 21.06 -6.03
N ASN A 271 -9.06 20.49 -6.79
CA ASN A 271 -7.83 19.87 -6.30
C ASN A 271 -8.08 18.84 -5.18
N GLY A 272 -9.15 18.05 -5.27
CA GLY A 272 -9.42 16.95 -4.33
C GLY A 272 -9.77 17.38 -2.90
N GLU A 273 -10.21 18.63 -2.69
CA GLU A 273 -10.54 19.18 -1.37
C GLU A 273 -11.60 18.36 -0.60
N TYR A 274 -12.66 17.93 -1.30
CA TYR A 274 -13.71 17.12 -0.68
C TYR A 274 -13.18 15.76 -0.22
N PHE A 275 -12.37 15.10 -1.04
CA PHE A 275 -11.78 13.82 -0.67
C PHE A 275 -10.86 13.96 0.55
N ALA A 276 -10.02 15.01 0.56
CA ALA A 276 -9.16 15.31 1.69
C ALA A 276 -9.95 15.62 2.97
N THR A 277 -11.08 16.32 2.85
CA THR A 277 -11.95 16.64 4.00
C THR A 277 -12.59 15.38 4.57
N ILE A 278 -13.10 14.49 3.72
CA ILE A 278 -13.66 13.20 4.15
C ILE A 278 -12.59 12.37 4.89
N ILE A 279 -11.37 12.30 4.36
CA ILE A 279 -10.26 11.58 5.01
C ILE A 279 -9.94 12.19 6.38
N LYS A 280 -9.91 13.52 6.50
CA LYS A 280 -9.66 14.19 7.79
C LYS A 280 -10.77 13.90 8.81
N GLU A 281 -12.03 13.87 8.37
CA GLU A 281 -13.14 13.46 9.24
C GLU A 281 -12.97 12.00 9.72
N VAL A 282 -12.57 11.09 8.83
CA VAL A 282 -12.25 9.70 9.22
C VAL A 282 -11.04 9.62 10.15
N GLY A 283 -10.01 10.42 9.91
CA GLY A 283 -8.83 10.51 10.77
C GLY A 283 -9.18 10.99 12.18
N SER A 284 -10.07 11.98 12.31
CA SER A 284 -10.58 12.45 13.60
C SER A 284 -11.34 11.34 14.34
N ASP A 285 -12.21 10.60 13.65
CA ASP A 285 -12.94 9.47 14.25
C ASP A 285 -11.97 8.37 14.73
N LEU A 286 -10.85 8.15 14.01
CA LEU A 286 -9.80 7.21 14.40
C LEU A 286 -8.97 7.68 15.59
N GLU A 287 -8.73 8.99 15.72
CA GLU A 287 -8.04 9.58 16.88
C GLU A 287 -8.88 9.43 18.16
N ASP A 288 -10.19 9.66 18.06
CA ASP A 288 -11.13 9.40 19.14
C ASP A 288 -11.16 7.90 19.50
N ALA A 289 -11.08 7.03 18.48
CA ALA A 289 -10.96 5.59 18.63
C ALA A 289 -9.49 5.15 18.86
N LYS A 290 -8.89 5.57 19.99
CA LYS A 290 -7.48 5.36 20.41
C LYS A 290 -6.79 4.04 20.04
N TYR A 291 -7.52 2.93 19.92
CA TYR A 291 -6.98 1.60 19.65
C TYR A 291 -7.13 1.14 18.20
N GLN A 292 -7.66 1.97 17.31
CA GLN A 292 -7.86 1.66 15.91
C GLN A 292 -6.87 2.45 15.06
N HIS A 293 -6.16 1.75 14.21
CA HIS A 293 -5.22 2.30 13.25
C HIS A 293 -5.54 1.77 11.85
N THR A 294 -5.08 2.47 10.83
CA THR A 294 -5.33 2.05 9.45
C THR A 294 -4.20 2.43 8.50
N GLU A 295 -4.06 1.62 7.45
CA GLU A 295 -3.08 1.80 6.38
C GLU A 295 -3.78 2.01 5.02
N PRO A 296 -4.45 3.15 4.78
CA PRO A 296 -5.15 3.43 3.54
C PRO A 296 -4.24 3.48 2.32
N ARG A 297 -4.71 2.86 1.24
CA ARG A 297 -4.01 2.81 -0.03
C ARG A 297 -4.39 3.94 -0.98
N LEU A 298 -3.38 4.63 -1.49
CA LEU A 298 -3.47 5.61 -2.58
C LEU A 298 -2.84 5.04 -3.85
N SER A 299 -3.49 5.25 -4.99
CA SER A 299 -3.02 4.73 -6.27
C SER A 299 -2.01 5.65 -6.93
N ILE A 300 -0.90 5.07 -7.42
CA ILE A 300 -0.06 5.64 -8.47
C ILE A 300 -0.16 4.72 -9.69
N TYR A 301 -0.55 5.27 -10.83
CA TYR A 301 -0.76 4.53 -12.07
C TYR A 301 0.49 4.50 -12.96
N GLY A 302 1.43 5.42 -12.79
CA GLY A 302 2.61 5.53 -13.64
C GLY A 302 2.29 6.06 -15.04
N ARG A 303 1.31 6.98 -15.15
CA ARG A 303 0.89 7.56 -16.44
C ARG A 303 1.70 8.78 -16.85
N SER A 304 2.21 9.52 -15.87
CA SER A 304 2.98 10.74 -16.03
C SER A 304 4.04 10.82 -14.93
N PRO A 305 5.22 11.40 -15.20
CA PRO A 305 6.24 11.63 -14.16
C PRO A 305 5.74 12.58 -13.06
N GLU A 306 4.75 13.43 -13.34
CA GLU A 306 4.20 14.42 -12.40
C GLU A 306 3.24 13.80 -11.38
N GLU A 307 2.87 12.53 -11.53
CA GLU A 307 1.82 11.90 -10.72
C GLU A 307 2.15 11.91 -9.22
N TRP A 308 3.40 11.63 -8.88
CA TRP A 308 3.92 11.73 -7.51
C TRP A 308 3.89 13.16 -6.97
N ALA A 309 4.32 14.13 -7.78
CA ALA A 309 4.34 15.54 -7.38
C ALA A 309 2.91 16.06 -7.13
N LYS A 310 1.94 15.71 -7.99
CA LYS A 310 0.54 16.06 -7.81
C LYS A 310 -0.06 15.43 -6.54
N LEU A 311 0.23 14.15 -6.29
CA LEU A 311 -0.26 13.46 -5.09
C LEU A 311 0.33 14.06 -3.81
N ALA A 312 1.63 14.32 -3.81
CA ALA A 312 2.32 14.97 -2.70
C ALA A 312 1.78 16.39 -2.46
N LYS A 313 1.56 17.16 -3.53
CA LYS A 313 0.96 18.50 -3.43
C LYS A 313 -0.42 18.46 -2.81
N TRP A 314 -1.29 17.53 -3.23
CA TRP A 314 -2.61 17.33 -2.64
C TRP A 314 -2.51 17.02 -1.14
N PHE A 315 -1.61 16.11 -0.75
CA PHE A 315 -1.39 15.71 0.64
C PHE A 315 -0.94 16.89 1.52
N ASN A 316 0.04 17.67 1.05
CA ASN A 316 0.61 18.81 1.78
C ASN A 316 -0.36 19.99 1.83
N THR A 317 -0.99 20.34 0.70
CA THR A 317 -1.92 21.48 0.60
C THR A 317 -3.11 21.32 1.54
N HIS A 318 -3.68 20.11 1.60
CA HIS A 318 -4.85 19.85 2.45
C HIS A 318 -4.50 19.42 3.88
N ARG A 319 -3.20 19.31 4.19
CA ARG A 319 -2.62 18.88 5.47
C ARG A 319 -3.25 17.61 6.00
N ILE A 320 -3.23 16.55 5.18
CA ILE A 320 -3.89 15.28 5.48
C ILE A 320 -3.00 14.46 6.41
N TYR A 321 -3.23 14.55 7.71
CA TYR A 321 -2.43 13.82 8.70
C TYR A 321 -3.31 13.34 9.85
N SER A 322 -3.01 12.14 10.33
CA SER A 322 -3.53 11.59 11.58
C SER A 322 -2.48 10.64 12.16
N PRO A 323 -2.18 10.67 13.47
CA PRO A 323 -1.24 9.74 14.10
C PRO A 323 -1.69 8.27 13.99
N ASN A 324 -2.98 8.03 13.76
CA ASN A 324 -3.54 6.69 13.64
C ASN A 324 -3.61 6.19 12.18
N MET A 325 -3.08 6.95 11.23
CA MET A 325 -3.09 6.62 9.81
C MET A 325 -1.68 6.64 9.21
N LYS A 326 -1.33 5.61 8.45
CA LYS A 326 -0.16 5.59 7.57
C LYS A 326 -0.58 5.25 6.14
N TRP A 327 0.15 5.74 5.16
CA TRP A 327 -0.26 5.57 3.77
C TRP A 327 0.47 4.39 3.14
N MET A 328 -0.23 3.69 2.26
CA MET A 328 0.35 2.65 1.41
C MET A 328 0.17 3.06 -0.04
N ILE A 329 1.21 2.90 -0.86
CA ILE A 329 1.10 3.18 -2.29
C ILE A 329 0.74 1.89 -3.01
N GLN A 330 -0.34 1.93 -3.77
CA GLN A 330 -0.76 0.82 -4.62
C GLN A 330 -0.50 1.17 -6.08
N VAL A 331 0.03 0.19 -6.82
CA VAL A 331 0.27 0.31 -8.27
C VAL A 331 -0.64 -0.67 -8.99
N PRO A 332 -1.75 -0.21 -9.60
CA PRO A 332 -2.64 -1.09 -10.36
C PRO A 332 -1.94 -1.70 -11.59
N ARG A 333 -2.01 -3.03 -11.73
CA ARG A 333 -1.38 -3.78 -12.83
C ARG A 333 -2.26 -3.78 -14.09
N ILE A 334 -2.45 -2.60 -14.69
CA ILE A 334 -3.35 -2.36 -15.84
C ILE A 334 -2.61 -1.81 -17.08
N TYR A 335 -1.33 -2.20 -17.24
CA TYR A 335 -0.49 -1.74 -18.34
C TYR A 335 -1.06 -2.10 -19.73
N ASP A 336 -1.73 -3.24 -19.84
CA ASP A 336 -2.45 -3.68 -21.04
C ASP A 336 -3.50 -2.66 -21.52
N VAL A 337 -4.23 -2.05 -20.58
CA VAL A 337 -5.19 -0.96 -20.86
C VAL A 337 -4.46 0.31 -21.33
N PHE A 338 -3.32 0.65 -20.72
CA PHE A 338 -2.53 1.80 -21.14
C PHE A 338 -1.89 1.61 -22.51
N ARG A 339 -1.46 0.38 -22.81
CA ARG A 339 -0.88 0.01 -24.11
C ARG A 339 -1.92 0.07 -25.22
N SER A 340 -3.11 -0.49 -25.00
CA SER A 340 -4.21 -0.46 -25.99
C SER A 340 -4.70 0.96 -26.31
N LYS A 341 -4.65 1.87 -25.34
CA LYS A 341 -5.01 3.29 -25.51
C LYS A 341 -3.83 4.19 -25.90
N ASN A 342 -2.63 3.64 -26.10
CA ASN A 342 -1.39 4.38 -26.39
C ASN A 342 -1.09 5.52 -25.39
N PHE A 343 -1.41 5.33 -24.10
CA PHE A 343 -1.08 6.33 -23.07
C PHE A 343 0.42 6.37 -22.75
N ILE A 344 1.11 5.23 -22.87
CA ILE A 344 2.52 5.07 -22.52
C ILE A 344 3.21 4.23 -23.62
N PRO A 345 4.43 4.59 -24.05
CA PRO A 345 5.08 3.93 -25.18
C PRO A 345 5.59 2.52 -24.89
N HIS A 346 5.96 2.18 -23.65
CA HIS A 346 6.35 0.82 -23.24
C HIS A 346 6.35 0.68 -21.72
N PHE A 347 6.44 -0.56 -21.21
CA PHE A 347 6.40 -0.85 -19.77
C PHE A 347 7.55 -0.19 -19.01
N GLY A 348 8.74 -0.12 -19.59
CA GLY A 348 9.89 0.60 -19.01
C GLY A 348 9.57 2.05 -18.63
N LYS A 349 8.82 2.79 -19.46
CA LYS A 349 8.41 4.17 -19.11
C LYS A 349 7.43 4.23 -17.94
N MET A 350 6.54 3.24 -17.81
CA MET A 350 5.66 3.14 -16.64
C MET A 350 6.49 2.92 -15.36
N LEU A 351 7.51 2.06 -15.42
CA LEU A 351 8.42 1.83 -14.28
C LEU A 351 9.22 3.09 -13.95
N GLU A 352 9.74 3.82 -14.95
CA GLU A 352 10.42 5.10 -14.74
C GLU A 352 9.52 6.08 -14.00
N TYR A 353 8.28 6.28 -14.46
CA TYR A 353 7.33 7.21 -13.83
C TYR A 353 6.92 6.80 -12.41
N ILE A 354 7.00 5.51 -12.06
CA ILE A 354 6.68 5.02 -10.72
C ILE A 354 7.87 5.16 -9.78
N PHE A 355 9.05 4.70 -10.19
CA PHE A 355 10.18 4.55 -9.28
C PHE A 355 11.13 5.76 -9.28
N VAL A 356 11.45 6.34 -10.44
CA VAL A 356 12.46 7.40 -10.55
C VAL A 356 12.14 8.61 -9.67
N PRO A 357 10.90 9.15 -9.62
CA PRO A 357 10.59 10.29 -8.76
C PRO A 357 10.82 10.04 -7.26
N VAL A 358 10.60 8.81 -6.79
CA VAL A 358 10.84 8.42 -5.38
C VAL A 358 12.34 8.38 -5.09
N PHE A 359 13.11 7.84 -6.03
CA PHE A 359 14.56 7.81 -5.93
C PHE A 359 15.16 9.22 -5.97
N GLU A 360 14.70 10.10 -6.87
CA GLU A 360 15.10 11.51 -6.96
C GLU A 360 14.83 12.27 -5.65
N ALA A 361 13.65 12.10 -5.06
CA ALA A 361 13.33 12.70 -3.76
C ALA A 361 14.13 12.10 -2.60
N THR A 362 14.63 10.86 -2.73
CA THR A 362 15.51 10.25 -1.72
C THR A 362 16.94 10.82 -1.80
N VAL A 363 17.44 11.07 -3.02
CA VAL A 363 18.79 11.63 -3.24
C VAL A 363 18.84 13.12 -2.93
N ASN A 364 17.84 13.88 -3.38
CA ASN A 364 17.74 15.32 -3.13
C ASN A 364 16.37 15.69 -2.56
N PRO A 365 16.18 15.52 -1.23
CA PRO A 365 14.92 15.86 -0.58
C PRO A 365 14.57 17.35 -0.65
N GLN A 366 15.58 18.23 -0.72
CA GLN A 366 15.41 19.69 -0.77
C GLN A 366 14.82 20.17 -2.10
N ALA A 367 15.14 19.49 -3.21
CA ALA A 367 14.53 19.75 -4.52
C ALA A 367 13.07 19.25 -4.60
N HIS A 368 12.73 18.22 -3.82
CA HIS A 368 11.42 17.56 -3.82
C HIS A 368 10.74 17.60 -2.45
N LYS A 369 10.60 18.79 -1.87
CA LYS A 369 10.16 18.97 -0.47
C LYS A 369 8.81 18.32 -0.17
N GLU A 370 7.79 18.63 -0.98
CA GLU A 370 6.43 18.11 -0.78
C GLU A 370 6.40 16.57 -0.86
N LEU A 371 7.12 16.00 -1.84
CA LEU A 371 7.20 14.55 -2.03
C LEU A 371 7.94 13.89 -0.86
N SER A 372 9.04 14.49 -0.41
CA SER A 372 9.82 13.98 0.71
C SER A 372 9.03 13.99 2.02
N VAL A 373 8.24 15.04 2.26
CA VAL A 373 7.31 15.09 3.39
C VAL A 373 6.27 13.98 3.28
N PHE A 374 5.65 13.81 2.10
CA PHE A 374 4.66 12.76 1.89
C PHE A 374 5.24 11.35 2.13
N LEU A 375 6.44 11.08 1.61
CA LEU A 375 7.11 9.77 1.76
C LEU A 375 7.40 9.38 3.21
N ARG A 376 7.58 10.34 4.14
CA ARG A 376 7.69 10.05 5.59
C ARG A 376 6.41 9.47 6.20
N HIS A 377 5.28 9.69 5.54
CA HIS A 377 3.96 9.21 5.95
C HIS A 377 3.52 7.95 5.19
N VAL A 378 4.33 7.48 4.24
CA VAL A 378 4.15 6.19 3.56
C VAL A 378 4.88 5.08 4.35
N SER A 379 4.26 3.90 4.43
CA SER A 379 4.77 2.70 5.12
C SER A 379 5.46 1.72 4.17
#